data_AF-A0A351FY07-F1
#
_entry.id   AF-A0A351FY07-F1
#
_cell.length_a   1.000
_cell.length_b   1.000
_cell.length_c   1.000
_cell.angle_alpha   90.00
_cell.angle_beta   90.00
_cell.angle_gamma   90.00
#
_symmetry.space_group_name_H-M   'P 1'
#
loop_
_entity.id
_entity.type
_entity.pdbx_description
1 polymer ?
#
loop_
_entity_poly.entity_id
_entity_poly.type
_entity_poly.pdbx_seq_one_letter_code
_entity_poly.pdbx_strand_id
1 'polypeptide(L)'
;MNGLTRRDLLKAATASTAFCATSPLVTLAADQSTDSLPMQLYKSLNDEQRAKVCLPVDHPRRPYVSNWWYIHREHRIPNTFRKDQQELIQTLFDGLHSAD
;
A
#
# COMPACT_ATOMS: atom_id res chain seq x y z
N MET A 1 32.32 2.86 -21.95
CA MET A 1 31.38 1.72 -21.99
C MET A 1 30.00 2.29 -21.70
N ASN A 2 29.20 2.57 -22.74
CA ASN A 2 27.89 3.18 -22.56
C ASN A 2 26.90 2.12 -22.09
N GLY A 3 26.30 2.34 -20.92
CA GLY A 3 25.37 1.41 -20.29
C GLY A 3 24.00 1.42 -20.97
N LEU A 4 23.44 0.23 -21.17
CA LEU A 4 22.08 0.05 -21.67
C LEU A 4 21.09 0.71 -20.72
N THR A 5 20.24 1.61 -21.22
CA THR A 5 19.23 2.27 -20.39
C THR A 5 17.94 1.45 -20.35
N ARG A 6 17.15 1.60 -19.27
CA ARG A 6 15.84 0.93 -19.12
C ARG A 6 14.90 1.16 -20.33
N ARG A 7 15.03 2.31 -20.99
CA ARG A 7 14.28 2.64 -22.21
C ARG A 7 14.69 1.79 -23.42
N ASP A 8 15.96 1.40 -23.50
CA ASP A 8 16.44 0.51 -24.57
C ASP A 8 15.93 -0.92 -24.36
N LEU A 9 15.82 -1.38 -23.12
CA LEU A 9 15.20 -2.66 -22.77
C LEU A 9 13.71 -2.69 -23.08
N LEU A 10 12.97 -1.61 -22.78
CA LEU A 10 11.54 -1.52 -23.12
C LEU A 10 11.31 -1.50 -24.63
N LYS A 11 12.19 -0.86 -25.41
CA LYS A 11 12.14 -0.93 -26.88
C LYS A 11 12.42 -2.35 -27.38
N ALA A 12 13.40 -3.05 -26.81
CA ALA A 12 13.72 -4.43 -27.19
C ALA A 12 12.58 -5.43 -26.89
N ALA A 13 11.78 -5.18 -25.85
CA ALA A 13 10.67 -6.06 -25.47
C ALA A 13 9.44 -6.01 -26.42
N THR A 14 9.33 -4.98 -27.27
CA THR A 14 8.16 -4.81 -28.16
C THR A 14 8.34 -5.43 -29.55
N ALA A 15 9.53 -5.94 -29.89
CA ALA A 15 9.84 -6.46 -31.22
C ALA A 15 9.53 -7.96 -31.41
N SER A 16 9.00 -8.66 -30.40
CA SER A 16 8.86 -10.13 -30.40
C SER A 16 7.44 -10.62 -30.13
N THR A 17 6.45 -10.20 -30.92
CA THR A 17 5.14 -10.89 -30.98
C THR A 17 4.59 -10.91 -32.41
N ALA A 18 5.22 -11.75 -33.24
CA ALA A 18 4.60 -12.20 -34.48
C ALA A 18 4.85 -13.71 -34.61
N PHE A 19 4.07 -14.53 -33.90
CA PHE A 19 3.53 -15.80 -34.40
C PHE A 19 2.61 -16.49 -33.37
N CYS A 20 1.61 -17.21 -33.91
CA CYS A 20 0.72 -18.18 -33.27
C CYS A 20 -0.56 -17.66 -32.58
N ALA A 21 -1.61 -17.57 -33.40
CA ALA A 21 -2.99 -17.75 -32.98
C ALA A 21 -3.25 -19.21 -32.53
N THR A 22 -3.87 -19.39 -31.36
CA THR A 22 -4.88 -20.41 -30.97
C THR A 22 -5.17 -20.25 -29.47
N SER A 23 -6.42 -19.91 -29.11
CA SER A 23 -6.93 -19.80 -27.72
C SER A 23 -6.83 -21.13 -26.95
N PRO A 24 -6.83 -21.14 -25.59
CA PRO A 24 -8.10 -21.01 -24.85
C PRO A 24 -7.99 -20.36 -23.45
N LEU A 25 -9.15 -20.09 -22.84
CA LEU A 25 -9.35 -19.80 -21.41
C LEU A 25 -8.80 -18.46 -20.89
N VAL A 26 -9.60 -17.41 -21.06
CA VAL A 26 -9.67 -16.36 -20.02
C VAL A 26 -10.37 -17.00 -18.83
N THR A 27 -9.62 -17.74 -18.01
CA THR A 27 -9.94 -17.80 -16.59
C THR A 27 -9.79 -16.37 -16.11
N LEU A 28 -10.92 -15.68 -15.98
CA LEU A 28 -11.04 -14.56 -15.07
C LEU A 28 -10.79 -15.17 -13.69
N ALA A 29 -9.51 -15.35 -13.34
CA ALA A 29 -9.13 -15.50 -11.95
C ALA A 29 -9.76 -14.28 -11.29
N ALA A 30 -10.83 -14.52 -10.53
CA ALA A 30 -11.21 -13.59 -9.50
C ALA A 30 -9.95 -13.48 -8.65
N ASP A 31 -9.18 -12.43 -8.90
CA ASP A 31 -8.05 -12.05 -8.10
C ASP A 31 -8.66 -11.73 -6.73
N GLN A 32 -8.82 -12.76 -5.90
CA GLN A 32 -8.89 -12.62 -4.46
C GLN A 32 -7.47 -12.23 -4.03
N SER A 33 -6.99 -11.11 -4.56
CA SER A 33 -5.82 -10.44 -4.06
C SER A 33 -6.22 -10.02 -2.66
N THR A 34 -5.86 -10.85 -1.68
CA THR A 34 -5.98 -10.48 -0.27
C THR A 34 -5.41 -9.08 -0.16
N ASP A 35 -6.26 -8.12 0.24
CA ASP A 35 -5.84 -6.73 0.41
C ASP A 35 -4.52 -6.70 1.19
N SER A 36 -3.59 -5.83 0.82
CA SER A 36 -2.38 -5.65 1.62
C SER A 36 -2.77 -5.27 3.06
N LEU A 37 -1.97 -5.67 4.07
CA LEU A 37 -2.25 -5.31 5.48
C LEU A 37 -2.55 -3.81 5.67
N PRO A 38 -1.83 -2.85 5.03
CA PRO A 38 -2.19 -1.43 5.12
C PRO A 38 -3.58 -1.12 4.53
N MET A 39 -3.97 -1.79 3.44
CA MET A 39 -5.29 -1.60 2.84
C MET A 39 -6.40 -2.18 3.71
N GLN A 40 -6.17 -3.34 4.35
CA GLN A 40 -7.08 -3.90 5.34
C GLN A 40 -7.26 -2.94 6.53
N LEU A 41 -6.16 -2.37 7.05
CA LEU A 41 -6.22 -1.35 8.10
C LEU A 41 -7.07 -0.16 7.66
N TYR A 42 -6.79 0.39 6.48
CA TYR A 42 -7.50 1.55 5.93
C TYR A 42 -9.00 1.31 5.79
N LYS A 43 -9.40 0.14 5.24
CA LYS A 43 -10.81 -0.24 5.08
C LYS A 43 -11.52 -0.48 6.42
N SER A 44 -10.79 -0.88 7.45
CA SER A 44 -11.36 -1.10 8.79
C SER A 44 -11.70 0.20 9.54
N LEU A 45 -11.16 1.36 9.12
CA LEU A 45 -11.35 2.63 9.81
C LEU A 45 -12.78 3.15 9.66
N ASN A 46 -13.36 3.61 10.78
CA ASN A 46 -14.58 4.41 10.74
C ASN A 46 -14.30 5.86 10.29
N ASP A 47 -15.35 6.63 10.01
CA ASP A 47 -15.22 8.00 9.49
C ASP A 47 -14.47 8.94 10.44
N GLU A 48 -14.67 8.79 11.75
CA GLU A 48 -13.99 9.61 12.75
C GLU A 48 -12.48 9.32 12.81
N GLN A 49 -12.10 8.03 12.82
CA GLN A 49 -10.71 7.57 12.75
C GLN A 49 -10.05 8.04 11.46
N ARG A 50 -10.77 7.90 10.34
CA ARG A 50 -10.30 8.29 9.00
C ARG A 50 -10.06 9.80 8.92
N ALA A 51 -10.93 10.62 9.49
CA ALA A 51 -10.72 12.07 9.56
C ALA A 51 -9.50 12.46 10.40
N LYS A 52 -9.22 11.73 11.49
CA LYS A 52 -8.07 12.00 12.38
C LYS A 52 -6.74 11.55 11.78
N VAL A 53 -6.72 10.41 11.07
CA VAL A 53 -5.49 9.75 10.61
C VAL A 53 -5.17 10.08 9.15
N CYS A 54 -6.18 10.14 8.27
CA CYS A 54 -5.99 10.34 6.84
C CYS A 54 -6.17 11.82 6.47
N LEU A 55 -5.14 12.63 6.74
CA LEU A 55 -5.14 14.04 6.35
C LEU A 55 -5.31 14.20 4.83
N PRO A 56 -6.12 15.17 4.36
CA PRO A 56 -6.25 15.50 2.94
C PRO A 56 -4.91 15.82 2.28
N VAL A 57 -4.86 15.64 0.96
CA VAL A 57 -3.64 15.84 0.17
C VAL A 57 -3.05 17.23 0.36
N ASP A 58 -3.91 18.25 0.38
CA ASP A 58 -3.56 19.66 0.49
C ASP A 58 -3.49 20.17 1.94
N HIS A 59 -3.53 19.28 2.94
CA HIS A 59 -3.51 19.70 4.33
C HIS A 59 -2.15 20.30 4.71
N PRO A 60 -2.09 21.53 5.27
CA PRO A 60 -0.83 22.23 5.53
C PRO A 60 0.07 21.49 6.51
N ARG A 61 -0.49 20.59 7.32
CA ARG A 61 0.27 19.80 8.30
C ARG A 61 0.76 18.43 7.81
N ARG A 62 0.41 18.03 6.59
CA ARG A 62 0.84 16.75 5.99
C ARG A 62 2.37 16.53 5.97
N PRO A 63 3.25 17.56 5.81
CA PRO A 63 4.70 17.33 5.90
C PRO A 63 5.22 17.07 7.33
N TYR A 64 4.46 17.36 8.39
CA TYR A 64 4.92 17.20 9.78
C TYR A 64 4.63 15.81 10.35
N VAL A 65 4.87 14.75 9.55
CA VAL A 65 4.52 13.37 9.90
C VAL A 65 5.22 12.89 11.19
N SER A 66 6.50 13.22 11.37
CA SER A 66 7.27 12.81 12.57
C SER A 66 6.73 13.44 13.85
N ASN A 67 6.26 14.69 13.78
CA ASN A 67 5.85 15.46 14.95
C ASN A 67 4.38 15.22 15.32
N TRP A 68 3.60 14.66 14.38
CA TRP A 68 2.15 14.48 14.54
C TRP A 68 1.79 13.71 15.81
N TRP A 69 2.50 12.63 16.11
CA TRP A 69 2.25 11.75 17.27
C TRP A 69 2.65 12.37 18.63
N TYR A 70 3.46 13.43 18.60
CA TYR A 70 3.86 14.19 19.79
C TYR A 70 2.93 15.36 20.05
N ILE A 71 2.45 16.02 18.99
CA ILE A 71 1.50 17.14 19.05
C ILE A 71 0.09 16.64 19.40
N HIS A 72 -0.36 15.56 18.76
CA HIS A 72 -1.70 14.99 18.91
C HIS A 72 -1.65 13.65 19.64
N ARG A 73 -1.52 13.69 20.97
CA ARG A 73 -1.41 12.48 21.81
C ARG A 73 -2.70 11.66 21.81
N GLU A 74 -3.82 12.31 21.61
CA GLU A 74 -5.14 11.73 21.43
C GLU A 74 -5.26 10.88 20.15
N HIS A 75 -4.44 11.16 19.13
CA HIS A 75 -4.43 10.39 17.87
C HIS A 75 -3.59 9.12 17.95
N ARG A 76 -2.94 8.84 19.09
CA ARG A 76 -2.10 7.65 19.25
C ARG A 76 -2.90 6.36 19.16
N ILE A 77 -2.19 5.29 18.79
CA ILE A 77 -2.71 3.93 18.60
C ILE A 77 -3.72 3.50 19.69
N PRO A 78 -3.40 3.54 21.01
CA PRO A 78 -4.31 3.05 22.04
C PRO A 78 -5.62 3.85 22.17
N ASN A 79 -5.63 5.11 21.73
CA ASN A 79 -6.77 6.02 21.88
C ASN A 79 -7.66 6.04 20.63
N THR A 80 -7.08 5.81 19.46
CA THR A 80 -7.77 5.96 18.17
C THR A 80 -8.28 4.64 17.62
N PHE A 81 -7.55 3.54 17.84
CA PHE A 81 -7.83 2.26 17.19
C PHE A 81 -8.44 1.27 18.16
N ARG A 82 -9.35 0.44 17.66
CA ARG A 82 -9.94 -0.67 18.41
C ARG A 82 -8.94 -1.83 18.55
N LYS A 83 -9.23 -2.79 19.43
CA LYS A 83 -8.30 -3.88 19.76
C LYS A 83 -7.91 -4.73 18.54
N ASP A 84 -8.86 -5.04 17.66
CA ASP A 84 -8.65 -5.74 16.38
C ASP A 84 -7.71 -4.96 15.45
N GLN A 85 -7.91 -3.65 15.35
CA GLN A 85 -7.07 -2.77 14.53
C GLN A 85 -5.66 -2.62 15.11
N GLN A 86 -5.52 -2.61 16.44
CA GLN A 86 -4.21 -2.56 17.12
C GLN A 86 -3.40 -3.83 16.85
N GLU A 87 -4.04 -5.00 16.88
CA GLU A 87 -3.40 -6.27 16.51
C GLU A 87 -2.93 -6.24 15.05
N LEU A 88 -3.78 -5.75 14.14
CA LEU A 88 -3.42 -5.62 12.73
C LEU A 88 -2.25 -4.63 12.50
N ILE A 89 -2.20 -3.53 13.27
CA ILE A 89 -1.06 -2.61 13.28
C ILE A 89 0.21 -3.30 13.77
N GLN A 90 0.12 -4.13 14.82
CA GLN A 90 1.24 -4.90 15.34
C GLN A 90 1.75 -5.89 14.29
N THR A 91 0.86 -6.66 13.64
CA THR A 91 1.22 -7.58 12.55
C THR A 91 1.90 -6.85 11.39
N LEU A 92 1.39 -5.68 11.00
CA LEU A 92 2.00 -4.84 9.97
C LEU A 92 3.41 -4.40 10.36
N PHE A 93 3.60 -4.00 11.62
CA PHE A 93 4.91 -3.58 12.14
C PHE A 93 5.90 -4.75 12.21
N ASP A 94 5.47 -5.91 12.69
CA ASP A 94 6.30 -7.11 12.79
C ASP A 94 6.70 -7.61 11.39
N GLY A 95 5.80 -7.52 10.42
CA GLY A 95 6.08 -7.85 9.02
C GLY A 95 7.10 -6.92 8.35
N LEU A 96 7.30 -5.69 8.84
CA LEU A 96 8.33 -4.78 8.32
C LEU A 96 9.75 -5.14 8.76
N HIS A 97 9.88 -5.89 9.86
CA HIS A 97 11.16 -6.20 10.50
C HIS A 97 11.50 -7.69 10.47
N SER A 98 10.56 -8.54 10.08
CA SER A 98 10.80 -9.95 9.83
C SER A 98 11.66 -10.05 8.57
N ALA A 99 12.88 -10.57 8.71
CA ALA A 99 13.63 -11.01 7.55
C ALA A 99 12.84 -12.17 6.91
N ASP A 100 12.59 -12.08 5.60
CA ASP A 100 12.05 -13.18 4.80
C ASP A 100 12.82 -14.49 5.03
#